data_AF-A0A9E1IRC8-F1
#
_entry.id   AF-A0A9E1IRC8-F1
#
_cell.length_a   1.000
_cell.length_b   1.000
_cell.length_c   1.000
_cell.angle_alpha   90.00
_cell.angle_beta   90.00
_cell.angle_gamma   90.00
#
_symmetry.space_group_name_H-M   'P 1'
#
loop_
_entity.id
_entity.type
_entity.pdbx_description
1 polymer ?
#
loop_
_entity_poly.entity_id
_entity_poly.type
_entity_poly.pdbx_seq_one_letter_code
_entity_poly.pdbx_strand_id
1 'polypeptide(L)'
;MNLNFLEFEQPIAELEAKIEELRYVGDDSEINISDEIATLTEKSRELTRDIFSSLSSWQISQLARHPQRPYTLDYIEHIFTDFEELHGDRNFSDDKALVCGMARLDGIPVVIIGHQKGRDTKEKVERNFGMPRPEGYRKALRVMRLAERFKMPVITFIDTPGAYPGMGAEERGQSEAIAKNLKIMAQLNTPIICTVIGEGGSGGA
;
A
#
# COMPACT_ATOMS: atom_id res chain seq x y z
N MET A 1 8.23 16.99 14.16
CA MET A 1 7.59 15.66 14.31
C MET A 1 8.39 14.69 13.49
N ASN A 2 8.94 13.66 14.13
CA ASN A 2 9.53 12.55 13.40
C ASN A 2 8.39 11.91 12.59
N LEU A 3 8.52 11.82 11.26
CA LEU A 3 7.43 11.40 10.34
C LEU A 3 7.01 9.92 10.52
N ASN A 4 7.61 9.24 11.49
CA ASN A 4 7.49 7.81 11.74
C ASN A 4 6.43 7.44 12.79
N PHE A 5 5.92 8.40 13.56
CA PHE A 5 4.97 8.13 14.63
C PHE A 5 3.75 9.06 14.55
N LEU A 6 2.57 8.48 14.75
CA LEU A 6 1.30 9.16 14.95
C LEU A 6 1.22 9.72 16.38
N GLU A 7 0.24 10.59 16.61
CA GLU A 7 0.04 11.25 17.89
C GLU A 7 -0.17 10.26 19.05
N PHE A 8 -0.94 9.19 18.81
CA PHE A 8 -1.18 8.17 19.84
C PHE A 8 0.00 7.20 20.02
N GLU A 9 1.01 7.26 19.16
CA GLU A 9 2.23 6.47 19.25
C GLU A 9 3.37 7.23 19.95
N GLN A 10 3.17 8.51 20.34
CA GLN A 10 4.20 9.30 21.03
C GLN A 10 4.75 8.62 22.28
N PRO A 11 3.95 7.97 23.14
CA PRO A 11 4.48 7.24 24.30
C PRO A 11 5.46 6.12 23.92
N ILE A 12 5.27 5.48 22.76
CA ILE A 12 6.17 4.46 22.22
C ILE A 12 7.45 5.13 21.71
N ALA A 13 7.30 6.22 20.94
CA ALA A 13 8.42 6.98 20.39
C ALA A 13 9.37 7.51 21.48
N GLU A 14 8.83 7.99 22.60
CA GLU A 14 9.60 8.45 23.76
C GLU A 14 10.41 7.32 24.40
N LEU A 15 9.81 6.12 24.55
CA LEU A 15 10.52 4.95 25.06
C LEU A 15 11.62 4.48 24.10
N GLU A 16 11.34 4.43 22.80
CA GLU A 16 12.33 4.07 21.79
C GLU A 16 13.50 5.06 21.74
N ALA A 17 13.22 6.36 21.84
CA ALA A 17 14.26 7.38 21.92
C ALA A 17 15.17 7.17 23.14
N LYS A 18 14.58 6.87 24.31
CA LYS A 18 15.34 6.58 25.53
C LYS A 18 16.18 5.30 25.42
N ILE A 19 15.66 4.26 24.76
CA ILE A 19 16.40 3.02 24.51
C ILE A 19 17.59 3.30 23.59
N GLU A 20 17.39 4.07 22.53
CA GLU A 20 18.47 4.44 21.60
C GLU A 20 19.53 5.30 22.30
N GLU A 21 19.14 6.29 23.10
CA GLU A 21 20.09 7.09 23.90
C GLU A 21 20.97 6.20 24.80
N LEU A 22 20.39 5.23 25.51
CA LEU A 22 21.14 4.30 26.36
C LEU A 22 22.10 3.40 25.57
N ARG A 23 21.79 3.08 24.31
CA ARG A 23 22.71 2.31 23.44
C ARG A 23 23.96 3.09 23.04
N TYR A 24 23.88 4.42 22.98
CA TYR A 24 25.03 5.28 22.64
C TYR A 24 25.91 5.66 23.84
N VAL A 25 25.44 5.41 25.07
CA VAL A 25 26.21 5.65 26.29
C VAL A 25 27.08 4.41 26.58
N GLY A 26 28.33 4.40 26.09
CA GLY A 26 29.31 3.34 26.36
C GLY A 26 30.44 3.78 27.32
N ASP A 27 30.65 3.02 28.40
CA ASP A 27 31.93 2.40 28.84
C ASP A 27 32.10 2.20 30.37
N ASP A 28 31.39 2.91 31.26
CA ASP A 28 31.70 2.82 32.72
C ASP A 28 30.83 1.83 33.52
N SER A 29 29.76 1.24 32.95
CA SER A 29 28.88 0.29 33.66
C SER A 29 28.00 -0.58 32.74
N GLU A 30 28.63 -1.29 31.81
CA GLU A 30 27.98 -2.12 30.76
C GLU A 30 26.85 -3.05 31.26
N ILE A 31 27.01 -3.68 32.43
CA ILE A 31 26.02 -4.64 32.95
C ILE A 31 24.69 -3.95 33.31
N ASN A 32 24.72 -2.83 34.03
CA ASN A 32 23.51 -2.11 34.45
C ASN A 32 22.75 -1.51 33.26
N ILE A 33 23.48 -1.01 32.26
CA ILE A 33 22.87 -0.41 31.05
C ILE A 33 22.14 -1.48 30.23
N SER A 34 22.72 -2.67 30.11
CA SER A 34 22.11 -3.77 29.35
C SER A 34 20.78 -4.25 29.97
N ASP A 35 20.72 -4.35 31.30
CA ASP A 35 19.50 -4.74 32.04
C ASP A 35 18.41 -3.65 31.95
N GLU A 36 18.80 -2.37 32.00
CA GLU A 36 17.87 -1.26 31.85
C GLU A 36 17.31 -1.16 30.42
N ILE A 37 18.16 -1.36 29.40
CA ILE A 37 17.72 -1.47 28.00
C ILE A 37 16.72 -2.62 27.83
N ALA A 38 17.01 -3.80 28.40
CA ALA A 38 16.10 -4.95 28.31
C ALA A 38 14.74 -4.63 28.96
N THR A 39 14.75 -4.00 30.13
CA THR A 39 13.54 -3.59 30.86
C THR A 39 12.72 -2.57 30.08
N LEU A 40 13.36 -1.54 29.52
CA LEU A 40 12.69 -0.52 28.71
C LEU A 40 12.16 -1.09 27.39
N THR A 41 12.89 -2.04 26.78
CA THR A 41 12.44 -2.72 25.56
C THR A 41 11.17 -3.54 25.81
N GLU A 42 11.10 -4.28 26.92
CA GLU A 42 9.89 -5.03 27.26
C GLU A 42 8.72 -4.09 27.56
N LYS A 43 8.96 -3.01 28.32
CA LYS A 43 7.94 -1.98 28.56
C LYS A 43 7.44 -1.33 27.28
N SER A 44 8.32 -1.07 26.31
CA SER A 44 7.94 -0.54 24.99
C SER A 44 7.05 -1.54 24.22
N ARG A 45 7.38 -2.83 24.27
CA ARG A 45 6.57 -3.90 23.65
C ARG A 45 5.19 -4.03 24.28
N GLU A 46 5.11 -4.03 25.61
CA GLU A 46 3.84 -4.08 26.34
C GLU A 46 2.98 -2.86 26.02
N LEU A 47 3.55 -1.66 26.09
CA LEU A 47 2.84 -0.42 25.77
C LEU A 47 2.33 -0.41 24.31
N THR A 48 3.17 -0.88 23.38
CA THR A 48 2.77 -1.04 21.97
C THR A 48 1.59 -1.99 21.85
N ARG A 49 1.64 -3.16 22.50
CA ARG A 49 0.55 -4.14 22.47
C ARG A 49 -0.74 -3.54 23.03
N ASP A 50 -0.66 -2.85 24.16
CA ASP A 50 -1.83 -2.24 24.81
C ASP A 50 -2.48 -1.19 23.91
N ILE A 51 -1.70 -0.25 23.39
CA ILE A 51 -2.19 0.81 22.48
C ILE A 51 -2.86 0.19 21.25
N PHE A 52 -2.19 -0.76 20.58
CA PHE A 52 -2.70 -1.35 19.34
C PHE A 52 -3.87 -2.32 19.56
N SER A 53 -4.03 -2.86 20.76
CA SER A 53 -5.17 -3.74 21.10
C SER A 53 -6.50 -2.99 21.25
N SER A 54 -6.45 -1.68 21.53
CA SER A 54 -7.64 -0.86 21.83
C SER A 54 -7.73 0.40 20.96
N LEU A 55 -7.33 0.30 19.69
CA LEU A 55 -7.41 1.43 18.76
C LEU A 55 -8.86 1.83 18.47
N SER A 56 -9.13 3.13 18.52
CA SER A 56 -10.37 3.71 18.02
C SER A 56 -10.44 3.62 16.49
N SER A 57 -11.66 3.69 15.93
CA SER A 57 -11.86 3.71 14.48
C SER A 57 -11.08 4.83 13.77
N TRP A 58 -10.93 5.99 14.43
CA TRP A 58 -10.14 7.09 13.89
C TRP A 58 -8.65 6.77 13.84
N GLN A 59 -8.09 6.18 14.90
CA GLN A 59 -6.68 5.77 14.94
C GLN A 59 -6.38 4.67 13.91
N ILE A 60 -7.30 3.73 13.70
CA ILE A 60 -7.20 2.74 12.61
C ILE A 60 -7.14 3.43 11.26
N SER A 61 -7.99 4.44 11.02
CA SER A 61 -7.94 5.22 9.78
C SER A 61 -6.64 6.02 9.63
N GLN A 62 -6.05 6.51 10.72
CA GLN A 62 -4.73 7.16 10.68
C GLN A 62 -3.62 6.16 10.31
N LEU A 63 -3.67 4.93 10.82
CA LEU A 63 -2.73 3.86 10.45
C LEU A 63 -2.87 3.42 8.99
N ALA A 64 -4.09 3.41 8.45
CA ALA A 64 -4.32 3.16 7.03
C ALA A 64 -3.67 4.23 6.13
N ARG A 65 -3.46 5.43 6.68
CA ARG A 65 -2.80 6.58 6.02
C ARG A 65 -1.36 6.80 6.46
N HIS A 66 -0.79 5.85 7.22
CA HIS A 66 0.53 6.03 7.80
C HIS A 66 1.59 6.31 6.70
N PRO A 67 2.47 7.31 6.86
CA PRO A 67 3.47 7.65 5.83
C PRO A 67 4.40 6.48 5.47
N GLN A 68 4.70 5.61 6.45
CA GLN A 68 5.52 4.42 6.28
C GLN A 68 4.71 3.15 5.97
N ARG A 69 3.40 3.26 5.70
CA ARG A 69 2.59 2.10 5.34
C ARG A 69 3.15 1.45 4.06
N PRO A 70 3.30 0.11 3.99
CA PRO A 70 3.72 -0.55 2.76
C PRO A 70 2.70 -0.37 1.64
N TYR A 71 3.20 -0.10 0.43
CA TYR A 71 2.42 0.05 -0.80
C TYR A 71 2.57 -1.20 -1.68
N THR A 72 1.85 -1.23 -2.81
CA THR A 72 1.82 -2.37 -3.74
C THR A 72 3.20 -2.91 -4.10
N LEU A 73 4.14 -2.04 -4.49
CA LEU A 73 5.49 -2.46 -4.89
C LEU A 73 6.28 -3.08 -3.74
N ASP A 74 6.10 -2.63 -2.49
CA ASP A 74 6.76 -3.24 -1.34
C ASP A 74 6.29 -4.69 -1.14
N TYR A 75 4.98 -4.96 -1.28
CA TYR A 75 4.45 -6.31 -1.22
C TYR A 75 4.91 -7.16 -2.41
N ILE A 76 4.99 -6.58 -3.61
CA ILE A 76 5.47 -7.28 -4.80
C ILE A 76 6.88 -7.83 -4.59
N GLU A 77 7.77 -6.99 -4.05
CA GLU A 77 9.16 -7.34 -3.77
C GLU A 77 9.31 -8.48 -2.76
N HIS A 78 8.43 -8.55 -1.75
CA HIS A 78 8.54 -9.53 -0.66
C HIS A 78 7.75 -10.82 -0.89
N ILE A 79 6.68 -10.79 -1.69
CA ILE A 79 5.73 -11.91 -1.84
C ILE A 79 5.93 -12.65 -3.18
N PHE A 80 6.33 -11.94 -4.24
CA PHE A 80 6.30 -12.48 -5.60
C PHE A 80 7.70 -12.57 -6.21
N THR A 81 7.81 -13.44 -7.21
CA THR A 81 9.02 -13.60 -8.02
C THR A 81 8.72 -13.31 -9.48
N ASP A 82 9.74 -13.06 -10.30
CA ASP A 82 9.62 -12.79 -11.75
C ASP A 82 8.59 -11.69 -12.08
N PHE A 83 8.56 -10.60 -11.30
CA PHE A 83 7.63 -9.50 -11.56
C PHE A 83 8.04 -8.70 -12.80
N GLU A 84 7.15 -8.65 -13.78
CA GLU A 84 7.29 -7.88 -15.02
C GLU A 84 6.14 -6.87 -15.12
N GLU A 85 6.47 -5.58 -15.02
CA GLU A 85 5.48 -4.51 -15.07
C GLU A 85 4.96 -4.29 -16.51
N LEU A 86 3.63 -4.17 -16.64
CA LEU A 86 2.92 -3.99 -17.90
C LEU A 86 2.29 -2.59 -17.98
N HIS A 87 2.87 -1.73 -18.83
CA HIS A 87 2.47 -0.34 -18.98
C HIS A 87 1.36 -0.09 -20.01
N GLY A 88 0.62 1.01 -19.81
CA GLY A 88 -0.28 1.62 -20.78
C GLY A 88 -1.65 0.96 -20.94
N ASP A 89 -2.65 1.74 -21.31
CA ASP A 89 -4.03 1.28 -21.57
C ASP A 89 -4.30 0.95 -23.05
N ARG A 90 -3.35 1.27 -23.95
CA ARG A 90 -3.47 1.19 -25.42
C ARG A 90 -4.53 2.14 -26.01
N ASN A 91 -4.90 3.18 -25.28
CA ASN A 91 -5.93 4.12 -25.68
C ASN A 91 -5.53 5.59 -25.45
N PHE A 92 -4.95 5.91 -24.29
CA PHE A 92 -4.56 7.28 -23.94
C PHE A 92 -3.15 7.37 -23.35
N SER A 93 -2.89 6.72 -22.22
CA SER A 93 -1.60 6.85 -21.52
C SER A 93 -1.32 5.68 -20.55
N ASP A 94 -0.13 5.69 -19.95
CA ASP A 94 0.22 4.85 -18.81
C ASP A 94 0.03 5.61 -17.50
N ASP A 95 -1.00 5.26 -16.73
CA ASP A 95 -1.26 5.87 -15.43
C ASP A 95 -0.34 5.30 -14.34
N LYS A 96 0.48 6.16 -13.74
CA LYS A 96 1.46 5.79 -12.70
C LYS A 96 0.84 5.55 -11.31
N ALA A 97 -0.42 5.95 -11.11
CA ALA A 97 -1.16 5.68 -9.88
C ALA A 97 -1.58 4.21 -9.75
N LEU A 98 -1.50 3.43 -10.83
CA LEU A 98 -1.85 2.02 -10.86
C LEU A 98 -0.68 1.21 -11.43
N VAL A 99 -0.14 0.27 -10.68
CA VAL A 99 0.86 -0.69 -11.15
C VAL A 99 0.15 -1.96 -11.59
N CYS A 100 0.56 -2.52 -12.72
CA CYS A 100 0.01 -3.78 -13.23
C CYS A 100 1.15 -4.64 -13.76
N GLY A 101 1.10 -5.95 -13.57
CA GLY A 101 2.16 -6.82 -14.07
C GLY A 101 1.84 -8.30 -13.97
N MET A 102 2.74 -9.12 -14.50
CA MET A 102 2.74 -10.57 -14.29
C MET A 102 3.81 -10.91 -13.28
N ALA A 103 3.58 -11.93 -12.47
CA ALA A 103 4.54 -12.42 -11.50
C ALA A 103 4.31 -13.92 -11.24
N ARG A 104 5.07 -14.47 -10.30
CA ARG A 104 4.85 -15.80 -9.74
C ARG A 104 4.63 -15.73 -8.22
N LEU A 105 3.61 -16.42 -7.77
CA LEU A 105 3.35 -16.72 -6.36
C LEU A 105 3.60 -18.21 -6.14
N ASP A 106 4.65 -18.58 -5.39
CA ASP A 106 5.07 -19.97 -5.21
C ASP A 106 5.20 -20.75 -6.53
N GLY A 107 5.75 -20.08 -7.55
CA GLY A 107 5.90 -20.63 -8.90
C GLY A 107 4.64 -20.56 -9.78
N ILE A 108 3.46 -20.26 -9.22
CA ILE A 108 2.19 -20.15 -9.96
C ILE A 108 2.13 -18.79 -10.66
N PRO A 109 1.92 -18.72 -11.99
CA PRO A 109 1.82 -17.45 -12.70
C PRO A 109 0.53 -16.71 -12.31
N VAL A 110 0.69 -15.45 -11.92
CA VAL A 110 -0.39 -14.57 -11.48
C VAL A 110 -0.29 -13.21 -12.15
N VAL A 111 -1.41 -12.50 -12.19
CA VAL A 111 -1.47 -11.10 -12.59
C VAL A 111 -1.69 -10.25 -11.35
N ILE A 112 -0.89 -9.20 -11.20
CA ILE A 112 -0.97 -8.26 -10.08
C ILE A 112 -1.46 -6.91 -10.60
N ILE A 113 -2.40 -6.31 -9.89
CA ILE A 113 -2.88 -4.94 -10.15
C ILE A 113 -2.97 -4.22 -8.81
N GLY A 114 -2.37 -3.05 -8.66
CA GLY A 114 -2.48 -2.35 -7.39
C GLY A 114 -2.29 -0.86 -7.50
N HIS A 115 -2.89 -0.16 -6.54
CA HIS A 115 -2.67 1.27 -6.37
C HIS A 115 -1.26 1.51 -5.88
N GLN A 116 -0.57 2.47 -6.50
CA GLN A 116 0.79 2.81 -6.10
C GLN A 116 0.84 4.29 -5.73
N LYS A 117 1.04 4.54 -4.44
CA LYS A 117 1.39 5.85 -3.90
C LYS A 117 2.90 6.11 -4.04
N GLY A 118 3.33 7.32 -3.74
CA GLY A 118 4.76 7.68 -3.68
C GLY A 118 5.24 7.85 -2.25
N ARG A 119 6.53 7.57 -1.99
CA ARG A 119 7.16 7.78 -0.68
C ARG A 119 7.47 9.25 -0.46
N ASP A 120 8.17 9.84 -1.43
CA ASP A 120 8.55 11.25 -1.42
C ASP A 120 7.54 12.14 -2.17
N THR A 121 7.72 13.46 -2.07
CA THR A 121 6.83 14.44 -2.72
C THR A 121 6.83 14.31 -4.24
N LYS A 122 7.98 14.00 -4.84
CA LYS A 122 8.11 13.90 -6.30
C LYS A 122 7.35 12.68 -6.82
N GLU A 123 7.55 11.53 -6.19
CA GLU A 123 6.83 10.30 -6.51
C GLU A 123 5.33 10.44 -6.24
N LYS A 124 4.93 11.10 -5.15
CA LYS A 124 3.51 11.34 -4.85
C LYS A 124 2.84 12.13 -5.96
N VAL A 125 3.50 13.17 -6.48
CA VAL A 125 2.97 13.96 -7.60
C VAL A 125 2.94 13.12 -8.88
N GLU A 126 4.00 12.38 -9.20
CA GLU A 126 4.07 11.52 -10.38
C GLU A 126 2.96 10.45 -10.39
N ARG A 127 2.75 9.80 -9.25
CA ARG A 127 1.76 8.75 -9.07
C ARG A 127 0.40 9.26 -8.63
N ASN A 128 0.19 10.57 -8.68
CA ASN A 128 -1.07 11.22 -8.34
C ASN A 128 -1.63 10.78 -6.98
N PHE A 129 -0.76 10.58 -5.99
CA PHE A 129 -1.10 10.11 -4.64
C PHE A 129 -1.87 8.78 -4.61
N GLY A 130 -1.67 7.93 -5.62
CA GLY A 130 -2.41 6.67 -5.77
C GLY A 130 -3.86 6.86 -6.23
N MET A 131 -4.22 8.03 -6.77
CA MET A 131 -5.54 8.30 -7.34
C MET A 131 -5.53 8.06 -8.85
N PRO A 132 -6.05 6.92 -9.34
CA PRO A 132 -6.05 6.64 -10.77
C PRO A 132 -7.04 7.51 -11.54
N ARG A 133 -6.64 7.83 -12.76
CA ARG A 133 -7.41 8.45 -13.83
C ARG A 133 -8.08 7.35 -14.68
N PRO A 134 -8.95 7.69 -15.65
CA PRO A 134 -9.70 6.69 -16.42
C PRO A 134 -8.79 5.71 -17.16
N GLU A 135 -7.67 6.20 -17.71
CA GLU A 135 -6.60 5.39 -18.32
C GLU A 135 -6.04 4.31 -17.38
N GLY A 136 -5.94 4.56 -16.06
CA GLY A 136 -5.50 3.58 -15.08
C GLY A 136 -6.46 2.39 -14.98
N TYR A 137 -7.76 2.66 -14.84
CA TYR A 137 -8.77 1.61 -14.84
C TYR A 137 -8.85 0.87 -16.18
N ARG A 138 -8.60 1.53 -17.31
CA ARG A 138 -8.54 0.87 -18.63
C ARG A 138 -7.31 -0.02 -18.76
N LYS A 139 -6.17 0.39 -18.21
CA LYS A 139 -4.98 -0.45 -18.08
C LYS A 139 -5.26 -1.68 -17.22
N ALA A 140 -5.90 -1.51 -16.06
CA ALA A 140 -6.33 -2.62 -15.19
C ALA A 140 -7.19 -3.63 -15.97
N LEU A 141 -8.21 -3.13 -16.66
CA LEU A 141 -9.12 -3.93 -17.48
C LEU A 141 -8.38 -4.72 -18.57
N ARG A 142 -7.44 -4.09 -19.28
CA ARG A 142 -6.61 -4.74 -20.30
C ARG A 142 -5.84 -5.91 -19.70
N VAL A 143 -5.25 -5.70 -18.52
CA VAL A 143 -4.42 -6.69 -17.84
C VAL A 143 -5.28 -7.81 -17.24
N MET A 144 -6.48 -7.53 -16.72
CA MET A 144 -7.42 -8.57 -16.30
C MET A 144 -7.88 -9.47 -17.45
N ARG A 145 -8.14 -8.91 -18.63
CA ARG A 145 -8.46 -9.71 -19.83
C ARG A 145 -7.29 -10.57 -20.29
N LEU A 146 -6.06 -10.10 -20.10
CA LEU A 146 -4.86 -10.89 -20.33
C LEU A 146 -4.81 -12.09 -19.36
N ALA A 147 -5.07 -11.83 -18.07
CA ALA A 147 -5.13 -12.86 -17.04
C ALA A 147 -6.13 -13.96 -17.41
N GLU A 148 -7.36 -13.59 -17.77
CA GLU A 148 -8.39 -14.54 -18.20
C GLU A 148 -7.97 -15.36 -19.43
N ARG A 149 -7.40 -14.71 -20.46
CA ARG A 149 -6.95 -15.38 -21.68
C ARG A 149 -5.95 -16.50 -21.40
N PHE A 150 -5.06 -16.27 -20.43
CA PHE A 150 -4.02 -17.22 -20.03
C PHE A 150 -4.37 -18.01 -18.77
N LYS A 151 -5.62 -17.90 -18.28
CA LYS A 151 -6.13 -18.59 -17.10
C LYS A 151 -5.26 -18.36 -15.85
N MET A 152 -4.74 -17.14 -15.71
CA MET A 152 -3.95 -16.71 -14.55
C MET A 152 -4.86 -16.05 -13.50
N PRO A 153 -4.71 -16.38 -12.21
CA PRO A 153 -5.39 -15.65 -11.14
C PRO A 153 -5.01 -14.17 -11.14
N VAL A 154 -5.95 -13.31 -10.75
CA VAL A 154 -5.74 -11.87 -10.55
C VAL A 154 -5.66 -11.59 -9.05
N ILE A 155 -4.61 -10.91 -8.62
CA ILE A 155 -4.44 -10.42 -7.24
C ILE A 155 -4.44 -8.91 -7.30
N THR A 156 -5.32 -8.27 -6.52
CA THR A 156 -5.41 -6.82 -6.45
C THR A 156 -5.05 -6.25 -5.09
N PHE A 157 -4.30 -5.14 -5.11
CA PHE A 157 -3.89 -4.39 -3.93
C PHE A 157 -4.56 -3.00 -3.93
N ILE A 158 -5.48 -2.81 -2.98
CA ILE A 158 -6.30 -1.61 -2.87
C ILE A 158 -5.68 -0.67 -1.82
N ASP A 159 -5.22 0.50 -2.29
CA ASP A 159 -4.71 1.59 -1.45
C ASP A 159 -4.84 2.94 -2.16
N THR A 160 -6.06 3.46 -2.18
CA THR A 160 -6.37 4.75 -2.82
C THR A 160 -7.31 5.57 -1.94
N PRO A 161 -7.09 6.90 -1.85
CA PRO A 161 -8.10 7.78 -1.28
C PRO A 161 -9.32 7.93 -2.21
N GLY A 162 -9.20 7.50 -3.48
CA GLY A 162 -10.28 7.38 -4.45
C GLY A 162 -9.83 7.67 -5.88
N ALA A 163 -10.78 7.58 -6.80
CA ALA A 163 -10.56 7.98 -8.19
C ALA A 163 -10.20 9.48 -8.28
N TYR A 164 -9.30 9.85 -9.19
CA TYR A 164 -8.89 11.25 -9.33
C TYR A 164 -10.07 12.14 -9.78
N PRO A 165 -10.47 13.17 -9.00
CA PRO A 165 -11.64 14.01 -9.29
C PRO A 165 -11.25 15.27 -10.07
N GLY A 166 -10.65 15.11 -11.26
CA GLY A 166 -10.17 16.22 -12.08
C GLY A 166 -10.91 16.36 -13.41
N MET A 167 -10.94 17.58 -13.99
CA MET A 167 -11.62 17.86 -15.27
C MET A 167 -11.22 16.89 -16.38
N GLY A 168 -9.91 16.66 -16.56
CA GLY A 168 -9.45 15.72 -17.58
C GLY A 168 -9.89 14.27 -17.34
N ALA A 169 -10.10 13.86 -16.07
CA ALA A 169 -10.63 12.54 -15.77
C ALA A 169 -12.11 12.43 -16.19
N GLU A 170 -12.90 13.48 -15.94
CA GLU A 170 -14.30 13.55 -16.37
C GLU A 170 -14.42 13.57 -17.90
N GLU A 171 -13.66 14.42 -18.59
CA GLU A 171 -13.61 14.50 -20.05
C GLU A 171 -13.25 13.16 -20.71
N ARG A 172 -12.42 12.36 -20.04
CA ARG A 172 -11.99 11.03 -20.49
C ARG A 172 -12.84 9.89 -19.96
N GLY A 173 -13.94 10.17 -19.23
CA GLY A 173 -14.92 9.18 -18.81
C GLY A 173 -14.51 8.35 -17.58
N GLN A 174 -14.24 9.00 -16.45
CA GLN A 174 -13.94 8.34 -15.17
C GLN A 174 -15.05 7.37 -14.74
N SER A 175 -16.31 7.80 -14.82
CA SER A 175 -17.45 6.94 -14.49
C SER A 175 -17.58 5.73 -15.42
N GLU A 176 -17.35 5.89 -16.73
CA GLU A 176 -17.37 4.78 -17.69
C GLU A 176 -16.26 3.77 -17.40
N ALA A 177 -15.05 4.25 -17.15
CA ALA A 177 -13.90 3.40 -16.90
C ALA A 177 -14.10 2.53 -15.65
N ILE A 178 -14.62 3.10 -14.56
CA ILE A 178 -14.98 2.38 -13.33
C ILE A 178 -16.13 1.40 -13.59
N ALA A 179 -17.25 1.86 -14.15
CA ALA A 179 -18.43 1.03 -14.39
C ALA A 179 -18.13 -0.18 -15.29
N LYS A 180 -17.27 0.00 -16.30
CA LYS A 180 -16.82 -1.06 -17.20
C LYS A 180 -15.91 -2.06 -16.50
N ASN A 181 -15.05 -1.61 -15.58
CA ASN A 181 -14.25 -2.52 -14.77
C ASN A 181 -15.17 -3.39 -13.90
N LEU A 182 -16.12 -2.81 -13.17
CA LEU A 182 -17.09 -3.57 -12.36
C LEU A 182 -17.84 -4.62 -13.19
N LYS A 183 -18.35 -4.22 -14.37
CA LYS A 183 -19.06 -5.13 -15.27
C LYS A 183 -18.19 -6.30 -15.73
N ILE A 184 -16.95 -6.04 -16.12
CA ILE A 184 -16.06 -7.09 -16.65
C ILE A 184 -15.54 -7.97 -15.52
N MET A 185 -15.18 -7.38 -14.37
CA MET A 185 -14.74 -8.13 -13.19
C MET A 185 -15.78 -9.15 -12.75
N ALA A 186 -17.07 -8.80 -12.79
CA ALA A 186 -18.17 -9.72 -12.49
C ALA A 186 -18.32 -10.88 -13.48
N GLN A 187 -17.67 -10.82 -14.65
CA GLN A 187 -17.77 -11.81 -15.73
C GLN A 187 -16.46 -12.57 -16.00
N LEU A 188 -15.38 -12.26 -15.29
CA LEU A 188 -14.07 -12.89 -15.50
C LEU A 188 -14.12 -14.38 -15.13
N ASN A 189 -13.61 -15.22 -16.03
CA ASN A 189 -13.52 -16.67 -15.86
C ASN A 189 -12.20 -17.10 -15.20
N THR A 190 -11.63 -16.26 -14.33
CA THR A 190 -10.42 -16.54 -13.56
C THR A 190 -10.60 -16.06 -12.12
N PRO A 191 -9.95 -16.69 -11.11
CA PRO A 191 -10.05 -16.22 -9.73
C PRO A 191 -9.53 -14.80 -9.58
N ILE A 192 -10.25 -13.99 -8.79
CA ILE A 192 -9.83 -12.64 -8.41
C ILE A 192 -9.78 -12.57 -6.88
N ILE A 193 -8.64 -12.16 -6.33
CA ILE A 193 -8.45 -11.92 -4.91
C ILE A 193 -8.18 -10.43 -4.72
N CYS A 194 -9.07 -9.74 -4.03
CA CYS A 194 -8.92 -8.33 -3.73
C CYS A 194 -8.50 -8.13 -2.28
N THR A 195 -7.42 -7.38 -2.02
CA THR A 195 -6.94 -7.09 -0.66
C THR A 195 -6.77 -5.59 -0.46
N VAL A 196 -7.49 -5.04 0.53
CA VAL A 196 -7.30 -3.65 0.96
C VAL A 196 -6.07 -3.58 1.86
N ILE A 197 -4.97 -3.09 1.30
CA ILE A 197 -3.69 -2.93 2.01
C ILE A 197 -3.53 -1.55 2.61
N GLY A 198 -4.35 -0.56 2.24
CA GLY A 198 -4.36 0.78 2.81
C GLY A 198 -5.75 1.41 2.80
N GLU A 199 -5.93 2.50 2.05
CA GLU A 199 -7.24 3.16 1.93
C GLU A 199 -8.14 2.50 0.88
N GLY A 200 -9.42 2.28 1.21
CA GLY A 200 -10.45 1.78 0.29
C GLY A 200 -11.39 2.89 -0.19
N GLY A 201 -10.87 3.87 -0.92
CA GLY A 201 -11.58 5.09 -1.32
C GLY A 201 -12.69 4.92 -2.35
N SER A 202 -13.92 4.65 -1.88
CA SER A 202 -15.15 4.66 -2.68
C SER A 202 -15.07 3.77 -3.93
N GLY A 203 -15.83 4.06 -4.99
CA GLY A 203 -15.87 3.25 -6.22
C GLY A 203 -14.59 3.27 -7.07
N GLY A 204 -13.57 4.04 -6.67
CA GLY A 204 -12.27 4.00 -7.32
C GLY A 204 -11.32 2.93 -6.76
N ALA A 205 -11.64 2.40 -5.59
CA ALA A 205 -10.95 1.26 -4.98
C ALA A 205 -11.38 -0.06 -5.64
#